data_AF-A0A7R8WMG4-F1
#
_entry.id   AF-A0A7R8WMG4-F1
#
_cell.length_a   1.000
_cell.length_b   1.000
_cell.length_c   1.000
_cell.angle_alpha   90.00
_cell.angle_beta   90.00
_cell.angle_gamma   90.00
#
_symmetry.space_group_name_H-M   'P 1'
#
loop_
_entity.id
_entity.type
_entity.pdbx_description
1 polymer ?
#
loop_
_entity_poly.entity_id
_entity_poly.type
_entity_poly.pdbx_seq_one_letter_code
_entity_poly.pdbx_strand_id
1 'polypeptide(L)'
;MQKNARLEVMSELEPGVEKTIKNFLISPDEIWQPADLLPDSQSNNFLEEVKEIRELSKELDDDFWVALVGDTITEEALPTYESWLLGVEGMDVTNGGNNWAKWIKQWTGEEKRHGDILNKMLYLSGR
;
A
#
# COMPACT_ATOMS: atom_id res chain seq x y z
N MET A 1 39.57 -7.84 -4.94
CA MET A 1 38.21 -7.51 -4.46
C MET A 1 37.25 -8.49 -5.08
N GLN A 2 36.38 -9.11 -4.29
CA GLN A 2 35.37 -10.04 -4.81
C GLN A 2 34.30 -9.22 -5.55
N LYS A 3 34.04 -9.52 -6.83
CA LYS A 3 33.00 -8.85 -7.62
C LYS A 3 31.65 -9.14 -6.97
N ASN A 4 30.87 -8.11 -6.64
CA ASN A 4 29.57 -8.28 -5.99
C ASN A 4 28.56 -8.84 -7.01
N ALA A 5 28.48 -10.17 -7.10
CA ALA A 5 27.64 -10.87 -8.06
C ALA A 5 26.15 -10.47 -7.96
N ARG A 6 25.68 -10.01 -6.80
CA ARG A 6 24.30 -9.52 -6.63
C ARG A 6 24.01 -8.30 -7.52
N LEU A 7 24.94 -7.35 -7.58
CA LEU A 7 24.76 -6.12 -8.36
C LEU A 7 24.73 -6.40 -9.86
N GLU A 8 25.54 -7.36 -10.33
CA GLU A 8 25.54 -7.82 -11.72
C GLU A 8 24.19 -8.44 -12.09
N VAL A 9 23.63 -9.28 -11.21
CA VAL A 9 22.28 -9.84 -11.40
C VAL A 9 21.20 -8.76 -11.41
N MET A 10 21.26 -7.80 -10.48
CA MET A 10 20.29 -6.70 -10.44
C MET A 10 20.31 -5.85 -11.72
N SER A 11 21.51 -5.58 -12.26
CA SER A 11 21.68 -4.85 -13.51
C SER A 11 21.15 -5.64 -14.71
N GLU A 12 21.39 -6.95 -14.76
CA GLU A 12 20.94 -7.81 -15.86
C GLU A 12 19.42 -7.95 -15.89
N LEU A 13 18.78 -7.99 -14.72
CA LEU A 13 17.32 -8.12 -14.58
C LEU A 13 16.57 -6.79 -14.75
N GLU A 14 17.24 -5.65 -14.64
CA GLU A 14 16.62 -4.32 -14.63
C GLU A 14 15.73 -4.02 -15.86
N PRO A 15 16.10 -4.39 -17.10
CA PRO A 15 15.21 -4.22 -18.25
C PRO A 15 13.91 -5.02 -18.13
N GLY A 16 13.96 -6.18 -17.47
CA GLY A 16 12.79 -7.00 -17.18
C GLY A 16 11.83 -6.33 -16.20
N VAL A 17 12.37 -5.60 -15.21
CA VAL A 17 11.57 -4.86 -14.22
C VAL A 17 10.70 -3.79 -14.89
N GLU A 18 11.24 -3.07 -15.88
CA GLU A 18 10.45 -2.06 -16.61
C GLU A 18 9.24 -2.68 -17.31
N LYS A 19 9.43 -3.86 -17.90
CA LYS A 19 8.34 -4.60 -18.54
C LYS A 19 7.31 -5.08 -17.51
N THR A 20 7.77 -5.55 -16.35
CA THR A 20 6.90 -5.97 -15.25
C THR A 20 6.07 -4.80 -14.70
N ILE A 21 6.68 -3.64 -14.46
CA ILE A 21 5.99 -2.40 -14.07
C ILE A 21 4.81 -2.14 -15.00
N LYS A 22 5.05 -2.11 -16.32
CA LYS A 22 4.01 -1.81 -17.33
C LYS A 22 2.88 -2.84 -17.41
N ASN A 23 3.13 -4.08 -16.97
CA ASN A 23 2.18 -5.17 -17.09
C ASN A 23 1.33 -5.39 -15.83
N PHE A 24 1.84 -5.01 -14.66
CA PHE A 24 1.23 -5.36 -13.38
C PHE A 24 0.81 -4.17 -12.53
N LEU A 25 1.48 -3.02 -12.64
CA LEU A 25 1.04 -1.82 -11.91
C LEU A 25 -0.13 -1.20 -12.65
N ILE A 26 -1.15 -0.85 -11.89
CA ILE A 26 -2.38 -0.28 -12.43
C ILE A 26 -2.19 1.25 -12.47
N SER A 27 -2.70 1.89 -13.52
CA SER A 27 -2.64 3.35 -13.60
C SER A 27 -3.35 3.99 -12.41
N PRO A 28 -2.84 5.09 -11.83
CA PRO A 28 -3.53 5.83 -10.76
C PRO A 28 -4.96 6.26 -11.14
N ASP A 29 -5.24 6.47 -12.43
CA ASP A 29 -6.56 6.82 -12.95
C ASP A 29 -7.56 5.65 -12.98
N GLU A 30 -7.06 4.41 -12.91
CA GLU A 30 -7.86 3.18 -13.01
C GLU A 30 -7.90 2.40 -11.68
N ILE A 31 -6.91 2.61 -10.82
CA ILE A 31 -6.78 1.89 -9.56
C ILE A 31 -7.75 2.44 -8.51
N TRP A 32 -8.38 1.54 -7.76
CA TRP A 32 -9.30 1.91 -6.68
C TRP A 32 -8.63 2.84 -5.66
N GLN A 33 -9.42 3.74 -5.09
CA GLN A 33 -9.02 4.63 -4.01
C GLN A 33 -9.82 4.31 -2.74
N PRO A 34 -9.29 4.58 -1.54
CA PRO A 34 -10.02 4.34 -0.29
C PRO A 34 -11.41 4.99 -0.25
N ALA A 35 -11.57 6.15 -0.90
CA ALA A 35 -12.85 6.85 -0.99
C ALA A 35 -13.93 6.06 -1.76
N ASP A 36 -13.54 5.15 -2.67
CA ASP A 36 -14.49 4.31 -3.42
C ASP A 36 -15.15 3.24 -2.52
N LEU A 37 -14.55 2.95 -1.36
CA LEU A 37 -14.96 1.90 -0.43
C LEU A 37 -15.43 2.45 0.93
N LEU A 38 -15.45 3.77 1.09
CA LEU A 38 -15.84 4.44 2.33
C LEU A 38 -17.10 5.29 2.11
N PRO A 39 -17.86 5.58 3.18
CA PRO A 39 -18.96 6.52 3.11
C PRO A 39 -18.52 7.88 2.55
N ASP A 40 -19.28 8.40 1.59
CA ASP A 40 -18.99 9.70 1.00
C ASP A 40 -19.39 10.82 1.96
N SER A 41 -18.39 11.48 2.54
CA SER A 41 -18.58 12.61 3.47
C SER A 41 -19.33 13.83 2.90
N GLN A 42 -19.46 13.92 1.57
CA GLN A 42 -20.22 14.97 0.89
C GLN A 42 -21.68 14.56 0.62
N SER A 43 -22.01 13.28 0.80
CA SER A 43 -23.35 12.75 0.62
C SER A 43 -24.26 13.13 1.79
N ASN A 44 -25.52 13.43 1.49
CA ASN A 44 -26.56 13.61 2.52
C ASN A 44 -26.81 12.32 3.33
N ASN A 45 -26.38 11.16 2.82
CA ASN A 45 -26.53 9.87 3.48
C ASN A 45 -25.31 9.46 4.34
N PHE A 46 -24.26 10.28 4.39
CA PHE A 46 -23.01 9.96 5.08
C PHE A 46 -23.21 9.39 6.50
N LEU A 47 -24.04 10.05 7.30
CA LEU A 47 -24.29 9.62 8.68
C LEU A 47 -25.07 8.31 8.78
N GLU A 48 -25.92 8.00 7.81
CA GLU A 48 -26.64 6.73 7.78
C GLU A 48 -25.73 5.58 7.35
N GLU A 49 -24.87 5.80 6.35
CA GLU A 49 -23.85 4.82 5.92
C GLU A 49 -22.85 4.53 7.06
N VAL A 50 -22.40 5.55 7.79
CA VAL A 50 -21.56 5.36 8.99
C VAL A 50 -22.32 4.57 10.07
N LYS A 51 -23.61 4.86 10.27
CA LYS A 51 -24.44 4.11 11.23
C LYS A 51 -24.58 2.64 10.83
N GLU A 52 -24.79 2.36 9.54
CA GLU A 52 -24.83 0.99 9.02
C GLU A 52 -23.52 0.24 9.29
N ILE A 53 -22.36 0.85 9.00
CA ILE A 53 -21.04 0.27 9.31
C ILE A 53 -20.96 -0.11 10.79
N ARG A 54 -21.38 0.78 11.70
CA ARG A 54 -21.33 0.54 13.14
C ARG A 54 -22.27 -0.56 13.60
N GLU A 55 -23.48 -0.65 13.04
CA GLU A 55 -24.41 -1.74 13.36
C GLU A 55 -23.87 -3.09 12.89
N LEU A 56 -23.36 -3.18 11.66
CA LEU A 56 -22.70 -4.39 11.17
C LEU A 56 -21.46 -4.76 11.99
N SER A 57 -20.69 -3.75 12.42
CA SER A 57 -19.48 -3.95 13.21
C SER A 57 -19.76 -4.57 14.59
N LYS A 58 -20.95 -4.40 15.18
CA LYS A 58 -21.32 -5.01 16.46
C LYS A 58 -21.47 -6.52 16.39
N GLU A 59 -21.84 -7.05 15.22
CA GLU A 59 -22.05 -8.48 14.99
C GLU A 59 -20.74 -9.24 14.77
N LEU A 60 -19.60 -8.54 14.68
CA LEU A 60 -18.28 -9.14 14.50
C LEU A 60 -17.60 -9.39 15.85
N ASP A 61 -16.98 -10.57 15.99
CA ASP A 61 -16.27 -11.01 17.19
C ASP A 61 -14.95 -10.24 17.41
N ASP A 62 -14.50 -10.16 18.66
CA ASP A 62 -13.24 -9.46 19.00
C ASP A 62 -12.02 -10.11 18.33
N ASP A 63 -12.02 -11.42 18.10
CA ASP A 63 -10.94 -12.12 17.39
C ASP A 63 -10.74 -11.58 15.96
N PHE A 64 -11.84 -11.20 15.28
CA PHE A 64 -11.77 -10.55 13.98
C PHE A 64 -11.10 -9.17 14.09
N TRP A 65 -11.52 -8.36 15.07
CA TRP A 65 -10.99 -7.01 15.25
C TRP A 65 -9.51 -7.02 15.63
N VAL A 66 -9.08 -7.96 16.48
CA VAL A 66 -7.67 -8.12 16.84
C VAL A 66 -6.82 -8.42 15.60
N ALA A 67 -7.27 -9.32 14.73
CA ALA A 67 -6.58 -9.63 13.48
C ALA A 67 -6.54 -8.42 12.54
N LEU A 68 -7.67 -7.73 12.35
CA LEU A 68 -7.78 -6.55 11.49
C LEU A 68 -6.92 -5.38 11.97
N VAL A 69 -6.86 -5.15 13.28
CA VAL A 69 -5.97 -4.14 13.88
C VAL A 69 -4.50 -4.51 13.66
N GLY A 70 -4.14 -5.79 13.83
CA GLY A 70 -2.78 -6.27 13.56
C GLY A 70 -2.36 -6.06 12.10
N ASP A 71 -3.27 -6.36 11.17
CA ASP A 71 -3.08 -6.11 9.74
C ASP A 71 -2.89 -4.61 9.46
N THR A 72 -3.78 -3.76 9.98
CA THR A 72 -3.71 -2.31 9.81
C THR A 72 -2.40 -1.71 10.33
N ILE A 73 -1.92 -2.16 11.50
CA ILE A 73 -0.64 -1.70 12.06
C ILE A 73 0.53 -2.07 11.16
N THR A 74 0.45 -3.26 10.53
CA THR A 74 1.47 -3.72 9.59
C THR A 74 1.47 -2.85 8.33
N GLU A 75 0.29 -2.56 7.78
CA GLU A 75 0.16 -1.71 6.59
C GLU A 75 0.61 -0.25 6.83
N GLU A 76 0.30 0.33 7.99
CA GLU A 76 0.73 1.70 8.33
C GLU A 76 2.24 1.81 8.61
N ALA A 77 2.94 0.68 8.78
CA ALA A 77 4.40 0.65 8.91
C ALA A 77 5.14 0.82 7.57
N LEU A 78 4.43 1.05 6.46
CA LEU A 78 4.95 1.24 5.11
C LEU A 78 6.20 2.13 4.98
N PRO A 79 6.33 3.29 5.67
CA PRO A 79 7.56 4.10 5.60
C PRO A 79 8.83 3.33 6.00
N THR A 80 8.70 2.34 6.90
CA THR A 80 9.80 1.46 7.30
C THR A 80 10.20 0.53 6.17
N TYR A 81 9.21 -0.06 5.49
CA TYR A 81 9.44 -0.99 4.38
C TYR A 81 10.07 -0.29 3.18
N GLU A 82 9.54 0.87 2.80
CA GLU A 82 10.08 1.68 1.72
C GLU A 82 11.55 2.07 1.99
N SER A 83 11.82 2.63 3.18
CA SER A 83 13.17 3.06 3.57
C SER A 83 14.16 1.89 3.56
N TRP A 84 13.73 0.72 4.03
CA TRP A 84 14.56 -0.48 4.02
C TRP A 84 14.85 -0.96 2.59
N LEU A 85 13.85 -0.99 1.70
CA LEU A 85 14.00 -1.40 0.30
C LEU A 85 14.87 -0.43 -0.49
N LEU A 86 14.70 0.87 -0.32
CA LEU A 86 15.53 1.90 -0.97
C LEU A 86 16.97 1.91 -0.42
N GLY A 87 17.20 1.39 0.79
CA GLY A 87 18.52 1.22 1.39
C GLY A 87 19.33 0.05 0.83
N VAL A 88 18.73 -0.80 -0.03
CA VAL A 88 19.44 -1.92 -0.66
C VAL A 88 20.50 -1.40 -1.63
N GLU A 89 21.75 -1.84 -1.46
CA GLU A 89 22.84 -1.47 -2.38
C GLU A 89 22.53 -1.99 -3.80
N GLY A 90 22.55 -1.08 -4.78
CA GLY A 90 22.08 -1.31 -6.15
C GLY A 90 20.79 -0.55 -6.49
N MET A 91 20.14 0.05 -5.49
CA MET A 91 19.06 1.02 -5.70
C MET A 91 19.66 2.39 -6.00
N ASP A 92 19.49 2.86 -7.24
CA ASP A 92 19.80 4.25 -7.56
C ASP A 92 18.51 5.07 -7.48
N VAL A 93 18.47 6.01 -6.54
CA VAL A 93 17.35 6.93 -6.34
C VAL A 93 17.65 8.34 -6.86
N THR A 94 18.86 8.58 -7.35
CA THR A 94 19.31 9.87 -7.89
C THR A 94 18.84 10.03 -9.34
N ASN A 95 18.72 11.27 -9.82
CA ASN A 95 18.39 11.59 -11.22
C ASN A 95 17.17 10.85 -11.81
N GLY A 96 16.11 10.65 -11.00
CA GLY A 96 14.89 9.95 -11.42
C GLY A 96 14.89 8.44 -11.15
N GLY A 97 16.02 7.89 -10.73
CA GLY A 97 16.20 6.54 -10.24
C GLY A 97 16.18 5.45 -11.31
N ASN A 98 16.75 4.30 -10.97
CA ASN A 98 16.76 3.10 -11.79
C ASN A 98 15.38 2.38 -11.76
N ASN A 99 15.15 1.38 -12.62
CA ASN A 99 13.82 0.77 -12.73
C ASN A 99 13.39 0.04 -11.45
N TRP A 100 14.35 -0.43 -10.64
CA TRP A 100 14.07 -0.95 -9.30
C TRP A 100 13.52 0.12 -8.35
N ALA A 101 14.17 1.29 -8.29
CA ALA A 101 13.69 2.41 -7.49
C ALA A 101 12.32 2.94 -7.97
N LYS A 102 12.07 2.93 -9.29
CA LYS A 102 10.75 3.30 -9.85
C LYS A 102 9.66 2.31 -9.47
N TRP A 103 9.97 1.01 -9.46
CA TRP A 103 9.04 -0.02 -8.99
C TRP A 103 8.67 0.23 -7.53
N ILE A 104 9.67 0.40 -6.64
CA ILE A 104 9.43 0.61 -5.21
C ILE A 104 8.54 1.83 -4.98
N LYS A 105 8.80 2.97 -5.64
CA LYS A 105 7.96 4.17 -5.47
C LYS A 105 6.50 3.94 -5.88
N GLN A 106 6.28 3.22 -6.98
CA GLN A 106 4.91 2.94 -7.46
C GLN A 106 4.21 1.93 -6.55
N TRP A 107 4.90 0.85 -6.17
CA TRP A 107 4.41 -0.13 -5.21
C TRP A 107 4.07 0.54 -3.87
N THR A 108 4.92 1.42 -3.35
CA THR A 108 4.62 2.20 -2.13
C THR A 108 3.35 3.04 -2.30
N GLY A 109 3.17 3.67 -3.46
CA GLY A 109 1.93 4.39 -3.77
C GLY A 109 0.70 3.48 -3.76
N GLU A 110 0.82 2.26 -4.28
CA GLU A 110 -0.25 1.27 -4.22
C GLU A 110 -0.54 0.79 -2.79
N GLU A 111 0.49 0.43 -2.01
CA GLU A 111 0.36 -0.09 -0.64
C GLU A 111 -0.20 0.95 0.34
N LYS A 112 0.11 2.24 0.15
CA LYS A 112 -0.39 3.28 1.08
C LYS A 112 -1.91 3.27 1.19
N ARG A 113 -2.60 2.89 0.12
CA ARG A 113 -4.06 2.81 0.06
C ARG A 113 -4.61 1.72 0.98
N HIS A 114 -3.87 0.63 1.22
CA HIS A 114 -4.28 -0.46 2.11
C HIS A 114 -4.37 0.04 3.56
N GLY A 115 -3.33 0.68 4.06
CA GLY A 115 -3.35 1.31 5.38
C GLY A 115 -4.46 2.36 5.50
N ASP A 116 -4.62 3.21 4.48
CA ASP A 116 -5.65 4.27 4.49
C ASP A 116 -7.08 3.73 4.59
N ILE A 117 -7.43 2.67 3.86
CA ILE A 117 -8.78 2.09 3.90
C ILE A 117 -9.03 1.41 5.25
N LEU A 118 -8.08 0.59 5.71
CA LEU A 118 -8.21 -0.16 6.95
C LEU A 118 -8.30 0.77 8.17
N ASN A 119 -7.45 1.80 8.21
CA ASN A 119 -7.44 2.81 9.27
C ASN A 119 -8.80 3.51 9.41
N LYS A 120 -9.36 3.98 8.28
CA LYS A 120 -10.65 4.67 8.27
C LYS A 120 -11.80 3.72 8.59
N MET A 121 -11.76 2.48 8.12
CA MET A 121 -12.76 1.47 8.48
C MET A 121 -12.76 1.17 9.99
N LEU A 122 -11.59 0.97 10.60
CA LEU A 122 -11.47 0.81 12.04
C LEU A 122 -12.00 2.04 12.78
N TYR A 123 -11.60 3.25 12.37
CA TYR A 123 -12.07 4.50 12.96
C TYR A 123 -13.61 4.63 12.93
N LEU A 124 -14.23 4.33 11.78
CA LEU A 124 -15.68 4.45 11.60
C LEU A 124 -16.45 3.35 12.34
N SER A 125 -15.89 2.13 12.41
CA SER A 125 -16.52 0.97 13.07
C SER A 125 -16.88 1.23 14.54
N GLY A 126 -16.05 2.02 15.23
CA GLY A 126 -16.19 2.27 16.66
C GLY A 126 -16.01 1.04 17.54
N ARG A 127 -15.32 0.01 17.03
CA ARG A 127 -14.88 -1.17 17.75
C ARG A 127 -13.43 -1.01 18.22
#